data_AF-A0A7J9YEF3-F1
#
_entry.id   AF-A0A7J9YEF3-F1
#
_cell.length_a   1.000
_cell.length_b   1.000
_cell.length_c   1.000
_cell.angle_alpha   90.00
_cell.angle_beta   90.00
_cell.angle_gamma   90.00
#
_symmetry.space_group_name_H-M   'P 1'
#
loop_
_entity.id
_entity.type
_entity.pdbx_description
1 polymer ?
#
loop_
_entity_poly.entity_id
_entity_poly.type
_entity_poly.pdbx_seq_one_letter_code
_entity_poly.pdbx_strand_id
1 'polypeptide(L)'
;MAYIEQALAQLPPGAQLKERLRIEEESCDDVAGDEGKQHASRNYEVTGIDPEKIRNYFRTLRDWLKENNFRVLEDKANNEFLWVENNSDSFRMTLKTVDQTRLILISASPCVWRDGTPE
;
A
#
# COMPACT_ATOMS: atom_id res chain seq x y z
N MET A 1 -1.29 -9.63 -7.62
CA MET A 1 -2.28 -9.72 -6.51
C MET A 1 -1.76 -10.41 -5.26
N ALA A 2 -0.52 -10.94 -5.22
CA ALA A 2 -0.04 -11.71 -4.07
C ALA A 2 0.38 -10.86 -2.85
N TYR A 3 0.93 -9.65 -3.03
CA TYR A 3 1.51 -8.90 -1.91
C TYR A 3 0.51 -8.45 -0.86
N ILE A 4 -0.72 -8.09 -1.24
CA ILE A 4 -1.73 -7.64 -0.28
C ILE A 4 -2.18 -8.79 0.66
N GLU A 5 -2.28 -10.01 0.12
CA GLU A 5 -2.60 -11.22 0.90
C GLU A 5 -1.42 -11.63 1.78
N GLN A 6 -0.19 -11.52 1.26
CA GLN A 6 1.03 -11.79 2.04
C GLN A 6 1.22 -10.80 3.19
N ALA A 7 0.91 -9.52 2.96
CA ALA A 7 0.89 -8.49 3.98
C ALA A 7 -0.17 -8.80 5.05
N LEU A 8 -1.38 -9.17 4.65
CA LEU A 8 -2.44 -9.60 5.58
C LEU A 8 -1.99 -10.80 6.43
N ALA A 9 -1.25 -11.74 5.86
CA ALA A 9 -0.73 -12.91 6.57
C ALA A 9 0.30 -12.58 7.66
N GLN A 10 0.86 -11.37 7.68
CA GLN A 10 1.73 -10.90 8.77
C GLN A 10 0.95 -10.42 10.00
N LEU A 11 -0.38 -10.31 9.89
CA LEU A 11 -1.24 -9.82 10.95
C LEU A 11 -1.81 -10.98 11.79
N PRO A 12 -2.35 -10.69 12.98
CA PRO A 12 -2.89 -11.73 13.85
C PRO A 12 -3.99 -12.58 13.18
N PRO A 13 -4.16 -13.84 13.63
CA PRO A 13 -5.28 -14.67 13.20
C PRO A 13 -6.61 -13.93 13.41
N GLY A 14 -7.42 -13.83 12.36
CA GLY A 14 -8.68 -13.08 12.37
C GLY A 14 -8.63 -11.72 11.67
N ALA A 15 -7.44 -11.23 11.30
CA ALA A 15 -7.31 -10.06 10.44
C ALA A 15 -7.97 -10.31 9.07
N GLN A 16 -8.76 -9.34 8.61
CA GLN A 16 -9.50 -9.42 7.34
C GLN A 16 -9.43 -8.11 6.57
N LEU A 17 -9.37 -8.21 5.24
CA LEU A 17 -9.49 -7.07 4.34
C LEU A 17 -10.97 -6.77 4.10
N LYS A 18 -11.43 -5.63 4.57
CA LYS A 18 -12.72 -5.06 4.19
C LYS A 18 -12.51 -4.04 3.09
N GLU A 19 -12.88 -4.40 1.86
CA GLU A 19 -12.83 -3.49 0.72
C GLU A 19 -13.68 -2.25 1.02
N ARG A 20 -13.07 -1.07 0.94
CA ARG A 20 -13.72 0.20 1.29
C ARG A 20 -14.22 0.97 0.09
N LEU A 21 -13.47 1.00 -1.01
CA LEU A 21 -13.74 1.83 -2.18
C LEU A 21 -13.24 1.15 -3.46
N ARG A 22 -13.92 1.56 -4.55
CA ARG A 22 -13.81 1.11 -5.96
C ARG A 22 -12.38 1.16 -6.48
N ILE A 23 -12.11 0.46 -7.58
CA ILE A 23 -10.87 0.65 -8.35
C ILE A 23 -10.78 2.14 -8.73
N GLU A 24 -9.76 2.82 -8.22
CA GLU A 24 -9.45 4.22 -8.55
C GLU A 24 -8.34 4.24 -9.59
N GLU A 25 -8.47 5.12 -10.58
CA GLU A 25 -7.46 5.35 -11.59
C GLU A 25 -6.84 6.71 -11.31
N GLU A 26 -5.55 6.69 -11.01
CA GLU A 26 -4.83 7.83 -10.46
C GLU A 26 -3.60 8.13 -11.35
N SER A 27 -3.22 9.40 -11.43
CA SER A 27 -1.99 9.82 -12.12
C SER A 27 -0.76 9.43 -11.30
N CYS A 28 0.32 9.06 -11.98
CA CYS A 28 1.62 8.77 -11.37
C CYS A 28 2.62 9.94 -11.44
N ASP A 29 2.15 11.14 -11.79
CA ASP A 29 3.01 12.34 -11.92
C ASP A 29 3.71 12.75 -10.61
N ASP A 30 3.31 12.17 -9.48
CA ASP A 30 3.91 12.38 -8.17
C ASP A 30 5.23 11.62 -7.96
N VAL A 31 5.60 10.75 -8.91
CA VAL A 31 6.89 10.04 -8.94
C VAL A 31 7.68 10.43 -10.18
N ALA A 32 8.92 10.91 -9.97
CA ALA A 32 9.81 11.28 -11.05
C ALA A 32 10.08 10.10 -12.00
N GLY A 33 9.87 10.30 -13.30
CA GLY A 33 10.00 9.27 -14.34
C GLY A 33 8.71 8.51 -14.68
N ASP A 34 7.61 8.82 -13.99
CA ASP A 34 6.28 8.28 -14.27
C ASP A 34 5.29 9.32 -14.82
N GLU A 35 5.80 10.46 -15.28
CA GLU A 35 4.99 11.52 -15.83
C GLU A 35 4.13 11.03 -17.03
N GLY A 36 2.83 11.32 -16.97
CA GLY A 36 1.84 10.89 -17.96
C GLY A 36 1.38 9.43 -17.85
N LYS A 37 1.89 8.67 -16.86
CA LYS A 37 1.41 7.30 -16.58
C LYS A 37 0.25 7.32 -15.59
N GLN A 38 -0.51 6.24 -15.57
CA GLN A 38 -1.61 6.02 -14.63
C GLN A 38 -1.49 4.65 -13.99
N HIS A 39 -2.11 4.50 -12.82
CA HIS A 39 -2.21 3.23 -12.12
C HIS A 39 -3.64 2.98 -11.63
N ALA A 40 -3.96 1.71 -11.41
CA ALA A 40 -5.19 1.28 -10.77
C ALA A 40 -4.91 0.93 -9.31
N SER A 41 -5.70 1.46 -8.39
CA SER A 41 -5.56 1.19 -6.95
C SER A 41 -6.79 0.48 -6.37
N ARG A 42 -6.59 -0.23 -5.25
CA ARG A 42 -7.66 -0.79 -4.41
C ARG A 42 -7.40 -0.47 -2.96
N ASN A 43 -8.47 -0.11 -2.24
CA ASN A 43 -8.44 0.40 -0.88
C ASN A 43 -9.10 -0.58 0.10
N TYR A 44 -8.38 -0.98 1.14
CA TYR A 44 -8.85 -1.93 2.15
C TYR A 44 -8.71 -1.36 3.56
N GLU A 45 -9.75 -1.51 4.38
CA GLU A 45 -9.62 -1.40 5.84
C GLU A 45 -9.30 -2.77 6.42
N VAL A 46 -8.30 -2.84 7.27
CA VAL A 46 -8.01 -4.06 8.02
C VAL A 46 -8.93 -4.12 9.23
N THR A 47 -9.73 -5.18 9.30
CA THR A 47 -10.67 -5.46 10.39
C THR A 47 -10.25 -6.74 11.13
N GLY A 48 -10.90 -7.03 12.26
CA GLY A 48 -10.58 -8.22 13.07
C GLY A 48 -9.25 -8.12 13.82
N ILE A 49 -8.74 -6.90 13.99
CA ILE A 49 -7.51 -6.59 14.73
C ILE A 49 -7.80 -5.67 15.91
N ASP A 50 -6.95 -5.76 16.93
CA ASP A 50 -7.02 -4.93 18.13
C ASP A 50 -6.58 -3.48 17.84
N PRO A 51 -7.45 -2.47 18.04
CA PRO A 51 -7.13 -1.07 17.72
C PRO A 51 -5.98 -0.51 18.57
N GLU A 52 -5.80 -0.99 19.82
CA GLU A 52 -4.70 -0.53 20.68
C GLU A 52 -3.32 -0.95 20.15
N LYS A 53 -3.29 -1.98 19.29
CA LYS A 53 -2.09 -2.55 18.70
C LYS A 53 -1.83 -2.09 17.27
N ILE A 54 -2.62 -1.18 16.72
CA ILE A 54 -2.46 -0.71 15.32
C ILE A 54 -1.07 -0.18 15.03
N ARG A 55 -0.46 0.56 15.96
CA ARG A 55 0.93 1.01 15.78
C ARG A 55 1.90 -0.17 15.67
N ASN A 56 1.67 -1.27 16.39
CA ASN A 56 2.53 -2.45 16.31
C ASN A 56 2.31 -3.20 14.98
N TYR A 57 1.06 -3.32 14.53
CA TYR A 57 0.74 -3.92 13.24
C TYR A 57 1.31 -3.13 12.07
N PHE A 58 1.23 -1.79 12.10
CA PHE A 58 1.88 -0.96 11.10
C PHE A 58 3.39 -1.22 11.03
N ARG A 59 4.07 -1.29 12.19
CA ARG A 59 5.51 -1.60 12.23
C ARG A 59 5.82 -2.98 11.66
N THR A 60 5.01 -3.98 12.01
CA THR A 60 5.13 -5.35 11.47
C THR A 60 5.05 -5.36 9.95
N LEU A 61 4.06 -4.66 9.39
CA LEU A 61 3.90 -4.55 7.93
C LEU A 61 5.04 -3.77 7.28
N ARG A 62 5.49 -2.68 7.89
CA ARG A 62 6.65 -1.91 7.40
C ARG A 62 7.91 -2.77 7.35
N ASP A 63 8.16 -3.54 8.40
CA ASP A 63 9.35 -4.38 8.49
C ASP A 63 9.29 -5.49 7.43
N TRP A 64 8.12 -6.12 7.24
CA TRP A 64 7.89 -7.07 6.15
C TRP A 64 8.12 -6.45 4.76
N LEU A 65 7.61 -5.24 4.49
CA LEU A 65 7.83 -4.56 3.20
C LEU A 65 9.33 -4.35 2.93
N LYS A 66 10.09 -3.92 3.95
CA LYS A 66 11.55 -3.75 3.83
C LYS A 66 12.27 -5.05 3.51
N GLU A 67 11.82 -6.16 4.09
CA GLU A 67 12.37 -7.50 3.84
C GLU A 67 11.99 -8.06 2.46
N ASN A 68 10.91 -7.54 1.84
CA ASN A 68 10.34 -8.06 0.59
C ASN A 68 10.60 -7.16 -0.62
N ASN A 69 11.78 -6.53 -0.66
CA ASN A 69 12.28 -5.77 -1.82
C ASN A 69 11.45 -4.51 -2.18
N PHE A 70 10.79 -3.90 -1.19
CA PHE A 70 10.14 -2.61 -1.39
C PHE A 70 11.08 -1.46 -1.03
N ARG A 71 11.18 -0.47 -1.91
CA ARG A 71 11.81 0.83 -1.63
C ARG A 71 10.76 1.81 -1.09
N VAL A 72 11.19 2.67 -0.17
CA VAL A 72 10.34 3.73 0.39
C VAL A 72 10.25 4.89 -0.59
N LEU A 73 9.03 5.30 -0.93
CA LEU A 73 8.73 6.51 -1.68
C LEU A 73 8.43 7.68 -0.72
N GLU A 74 7.64 7.42 0.32
CA GLU A 74 7.33 8.39 1.38
C GLU A 74 7.12 7.68 2.73
N ASP A 75 7.63 8.25 3.82
CA ASP A 75 7.45 7.74 5.19
C ASP A 75 7.16 8.92 6.14
N LYS A 76 5.96 8.92 6.73
CA LYS A 76 5.58 9.94 7.73
C LYS A 76 5.81 9.39 9.14
N ALA A 77 6.22 10.29 10.02
CA ALA A 77 6.47 9.99 11.41
C ALA A 77 5.26 9.33 12.10
N ASN A 78 5.51 8.75 13.28
CA ASN A 78 4.50 8.14 14.14
C ASN A 78 3.72 6.95 13.54
N ASN A 79 4.19 6.36 12.44
CA ASN A 79 3.50 5.26 11.75
C ASN A 79 2.12 5.69 11.22
N GLU A 80 2.03 6.93 10.72
CA GLU A 80 0.80 7.49 10.16
C GLU A 80 0.62 7.15 8.69
N PHE A 81 1.72 7.12 7.94
CA PHE A 81 1.71 6.88 6.51
C PHE A 81 3.04 6.31 6.05
N LEU A 82 2.98 5.31 5.18
CA LEU A 82 4.13 4.75 4.49
C LEU A 82 3.70 4.38 3.07
N TRP A 83 4.40 4.88 2.08
CA TRP A 83 4.19 4.55 0.68
C TRP A 83 5.47 3.97 0.09
N VAL A 84 5.31 2.82 -0.57
CA VAL A 84 6.43 2.02 -1.05
C VAL A 84 6.15 1.46 -2.43
N GLU A 85 7.24 1.08 -3.12
CA GLU A 85 7.21 0.44 -4.42
C GLU A 85 8.14 -0.78 -4.43
N ASN A 86 7.68 -1.88 -5.02
CA ASN A 86 8.51 -3.06 -5.19
C ASN A 86 9.54 -2.85 -6.32
N ASN A 87 10.82 -3.14 -6.07
CA ASN A 87 11.87 -2.93 -7.06
C ASN A 87 11.81 -3.91 -8.24
N SER A 88 11.10 -5.04 -8.13
CA SER A 88 11.08 -6.08 -9.16
C SER A 88 9.97 -5.89 -10.18
N ASP A 89 8.81 -5.41 -9.75
CA ASP A 89 7.62 -5.33 -10.60
C ASP A 89 6.90 -3.97 -10.53
N SER A 90 7.44 -2.99 -9.81
CA SER A 90 6.87 -1.64 -9.64
C SER A 90 5.48 -1.63 -9.00
N PHE A 91 5.07 -2.72 -8.33
CA PHE A 91 3.84 -2.74 -7.56
C PHE A 91 3.94 -1.79 -6.35
N ARG A 92 2.90 -0.99 -6.11
CA ARG A 92 2.89 -0.01 -5.03
C ARG A 92 1.98 -0.43 -3.89
N MET A 93 2.41 -0.10 -2.68
CA MET A 93 1.60 -0.28 -1.47
C MET A 93 1.65 0.95 -0.59
N THR A 94 0.51 1.27 0.03
CA THR A 94 0.40 2.32 1.04
C THR A 94 -0.15 1.73 2.33
N LEU A 95 0.55 1.98 3.43
CA LEU A 95 0.06 1.79 4.79
C LEU A 95 -0.39 3.15 5.31
N LYS A 96 -1.60 3.23 5.86
CA LYS A 96 -2.10 4.45 6.50
C LYS A 96 -2.82 4.11 7.78
N THR A 97 -2.59 4.88 8.83
CA THR A 97 -3.45 4.83 10.02
C THR A 97 -4.42 6.01 10.02
N VAL A 98 -5.65 5.77 10.48
CA VAL A 98 -6.66 6.83 10.63
C VAL A 98 -7.01 6.93 12.10
N ASP A 99 -6.76 8.11 12.68
CA ASP A 99 -6.93 8.41 14.11
C ASP A 99 -6.25 7.40 15.04
N GLN A 100 -5.22 6.69 14.53
CA GLN A 100 -4.53 5.59 15.19
C GLN A 100 -5.41 4.40 15.61
N THR A 101 -6.67 4.36 15.15
CA THR A 101 -7.68 3.35 15.51
C THR A 101 -8.09 2.49 14.33
N ARG A 102 -7.70 2.87 13.11
CA ARG A 102 -7.90 2.07 11.89
C ARG A 102 -6.61 1.94 11.10
N LEU A 103 -6.44 0.80 10.47
CA LEU A 103 -5.35 0.52 9.55
C LEU A 103 -5.92 0.34 8.15
N ILE A 104 -5.39 1.12 7.21
CA ILE A 104 -5.78 1.10 5.80
C ILE A 104 -4.59 0.61 4.99
N LEU A 105 -4.87 -0.32 4.08
CA LEU A 105 -3.93 -0.82 3.08
C LEU A 105 -4.43 -0.45 1.70
N ILE A 106 -3.56 0.17 0.91
CA ILE A 106 -3.82 0.49 -0.48
C ILE A 106 -2.84 -0.33 -1.32
N SER A 107 -3.35 -1.03 -2.32
CA SER A 107 -2.53 -1.71 -3.31
C SER A 107 -2.72 -1.07 -4.66
N ALA A 108 -1.63 -0.80 -5.37
CA ALA A 108 -1.65 -0.14 -6.67
C ALA A 108 -0.83 -0.93 -7.69
N SER A 109 -1.36 -1.01 -8.92
CA SER A 109 -0.62 -1.55 -10.05
C SER A 109 0.61 -0.69 -10.37
N PRO A 110 1.56 -1.21 -11.16
CA PRO A 110 2.58 -0.38 -11.77
C PRO A 110 1.97 0.74 -12.60
N CYS A 111 2.72 1.83 -12.73
CA CYS A 111 2.37 2.95 -13.59
C CYS A 111 2.59 2.59 -15.05
N VAL A 112 1.55 2.77 -15.87
CA VAL A 112 1.59 2.49 -17.30
C VAL A 112 0.96 3.62 -18.10
N TRP A 113 1.40 3.81 -19.35
CA TRP A 113 0.67 4.64 -20.30
C TRP A 113 -0.54 3.86 -20.81
N ARG A 114 -1.74 4.44 -20.74
CA ARG A 114 -2.98 3.74 -21.15
C ARG A 114 -2.98 3.37 -22.62
N ASP A 115 -2.44 4.24 -23.47
CA ASP A 115 -2.51 4.13 -24.93
C ASP A 115 -1.18 3.68 -25.56
N GLY A 116 -0.21 3.23 -24.75
CA GLY A 116 1.14 2.88 -25.20
C GLY A 116 2.21 3.95 -24.92
N THR A 117 3.48 3.60 -25.10
CA THR A 117 4.62 4.49 -24.84
C THR A 117 4.53 5.75 -25.71
N PRO A 118 4.74 6.97 -25.18
CA PRO A 118 4.83 8.18 -26.00
C PRO A 118 5.95 8.03 -27.04
N GLU A 119 5.68 8.44 -28.27
CA GLU A 119 6.70 8.55 -29.34
C GLU A 119 7.75 9.63 -29.03
#